data_AF-A0A7V8LSC2-F1
#
_entry.id   AF-A0A7V8LSC2-F1
#
_cell.length_a   1.000
_cell.length_b   1.000
_cell.length_c   1.000
_cell.angle_alpha   90.00
_cell.angle_beta   90.00
_cell.angle_gamma   90.00
#
_symmetry.space_group_name_H-M   'P 1'
#
loop_
_entity.id
_entity.type
_entity.pdbx_description
1 polymer ?
#
loop_
_entity_poly.entity_id
_entity_poly.type
_entity_poly.pdbx_seq_one_letter_code
_entity_poly.pdbx_strand_id
1 'polypeptide(L)'
;MSGSVAERWERQGHNVFDRVWRLLRWFSPIAYAATGVAAIAVVVVHFCNMTPEQTPPGSWLGLSALVGYAVWAQWTARKEYREAKQWRPRPPLNEARVTRVEWTPTRRPLTDPLRQDLLRHFALLELAGVTEPGEVTADEIIDAAEFERDYDAIDICAVAAVLCSLHRERDVPLKRVTVFQSQVDIYDEDILDIVKEFARLSEQGETLRGLRLTTTSDFAEPSSEELASGTEQPNAVVEFTLGTQQHSLPIVMFYKYLPLGLFEELADIFARPAEQRRFFRAYFLDMTTIILFAAPAKIAELNAATGTQEWPEPWRREF
;
A
#
# COMPACT_ATOMS: atom_id res chain seq x y z
N MET A 1 24.84 34.01 7.76
CA MET A 1 24.68 33.62 6.34
C MET A 1 25.92 32.84 5.91
N SER A 2 25.91 31.52 6.10
CA SER A 2 26.95 30.64 5.53
C SER A 2 26.37 29.22 5.44
N GLY A 3 25.46 29.01 4.47
CA GLY A 3 25.11 27.65 4.05
C GLY A 3 26.38 26.98 3.51
N SER A 4 26.72 25.83 4.07
CA SER A 4 28.00 25.18 3.82
C SER A 4 28.13 24.83 2.34
N VAL A 5 29.36 24.82 1.82
CA VAL A 5 29.64 24.44 0.43
C VAL A 5 29.05 23.04 0.14
N ALA A 6 29.04 22.14 1.12
CA ALA A 6 28.44 20.80 1.04
C ALA A 6 26.93 20.82 0.76
N GLU A 7 26.13 21.65 1.43
CA GLU A 7 24.68 21.76 1.15
C GLU A 7 24.40 22.27 -0.26
N ARG A 8 25.31 23.08 -0.83
CA ARG A 8 25.18 23.63 -2.17
C ARG A 8 25.50 22.57 -3.23
N TRP A 9 26.48 21.70 -2.97
CA TRP A 9 26.82 20.56 -3.84
C TRP A 9 25.77 19.45 -3.81
N GLU A 10 25.20 19.12 -2.65
CA GLU A 10 24.08 18.16 -2.53
C GLU A 10 22.84 18.63 -3.29
N ARG A 11 22.42 19.89 -3.10
CA ARG A 11 21.28 20.46 -3.84
C ARG A 11 21.53 20.55 -5.34
N GLN A 12 22.76 20.78 -5.79
CA GLN A 12 23.10 20.77 -7.22
C GLN A 12 23.14 19.36 -7.80
N GLY A 13 23.65 18.38 -7.06
CA GLY A 13 23.68 16.97 -7.47
C GLY A 13 22.28 16.38 -7.68
N HIS A 14 21.37 16.59 -6.72
CA HIS A 14 19.98 16.16 -6.83
C HIS A 14 19.25 16.83 -8.02
N ASN A 15 19.44 18.14 -8.22
CA ASN A 15 18.82 18.86 -9.33
C ASN A 15 19.29 18.42 -10.73
N VAL A 16 20.54 17.95 -10.87
CA VAL A 16 21.07 17.45 -12.14
C VAL A 16 20.56 16.03 -12.38
N PHE A 17 20.58 15.17 -11.36
CA PHE A 17 20.09 13.80 -11.46
C PHE A 17 18.59 13.74 -11.80
N ASP A 18 17.77 14.58 -11.15
CA ASP A 18 16.33 14.69 -11.44
C ASP A 18 16.04 15.20 -12.85
N ARG A 19 16.87 16.10 -13.39
CA ARG A 19 16.76 16.57 -14.77
C ARG A 19 17.12 15.47 -15.77
N VAL A 20 18.17 14.70 -15.49
CA VAL A 20 18.60 13.57 -16.33
C VAL A 20 17.53 12.48 -16.34
N TRP A 21 16.97 12.12 -15.18
CA TRP A 21 15.88 11.16 -15.09
C TRP A 21 14.59 11.64 -15.75
N ARG A 22 14.27 12.93 -15.61
CA ARG A 22 13.16 13.52 -16.36
C ARG A 22 13.38 13.34 -17.85
N LEU A 23 14.55 13.70 -18.37
CA LEU A 23 14.88 13.54 -19.80
C LEU A 23 14.82 12.08 -20.27
N LEU A 24 15.34 11.14 -19.48
CA LEU A 24 15.30 9.71 -19.79
C LEU A 24 13.87 9.14 -19.83
N ARG A 25 12.97 9.58 -18.94
CA ARG A 25 11.56 9.16 -18.96
C ARG A 25 10.80 9.64 -20.19
N TRP A 26 11.19 10.78 -20.77
CA TRP A 26 10.61 11.27 -22.01
C TRP A 26 11.16 10.57 -23.25
N PHE A 27 12.28 9.87 -23.15
CA PHE A 27 12.90 9.17 -24.28
C PHE A 27 12.03 8.02 -24.80
N SER A 28 11.50 7.19 -23.90
CA SER A 28 10.68 6.02 -24.24
C SER A 28 9.39 6.37 -25.01
N PRO A 29 8.52 7.30 -24.55
CA PRO A 29 7.32 7.66 -25.30
C PRO A 29 7.64 8.33 -26.65
N ILE A 30 8.74 9.09 -26.74
CA ILE A 30 9.20 9.69 -28.01
C ILE A 30 9.67 8.60 -28.97
N ALA A 31 10.42 7.60 -28.49
CA ALA A 31 10.90 6.49 -29.29
C ALA A 31 9.75 5.66 -29.87
N TYR A 32 8.77 5.27 -29.04
CA TYR A 32 7.57 4.55 -29.50
C TYR A 32 6.70 5.36 -30.46
N ALA A 33 6.57 6.68 -30.23
CA ALA A 33 5.86 7.53 -31.16
C ALA A 33 6.58 7.59 -32.52
N ALA A 34 7.90 7.74 -32.51
CA ALA A 34 8.72 7.81 -33.73
C ALA A 34 8.68 6.50 -34.53
N THR A 35 8.79 5.34 -33.88
CA THR A 35 8.73 4.04 -34.56
C THR A 35 7.35 3.75 -35.13
N GLY A 36 6.28 4.13 -34.44
CA GLY A 36 4.92 4.01 -34.96
C GLY A 36 4.67 4.90 -36.19
N VAL A 37 5.19 6.14 -36.20
CA VAL A 37 5.11 7.02 -37.38
C VAL A 37 5.93 6.47 -38.54
N ALA A 38 7.14 5.96 -38.28
CA ALA A 38 8.00 5.37 -39.30
C ALA A 38 7.34 4.14 -39.96
N ALA A 39 6.69 3.28 -39.17
CA ALA A 39 5.96 2.12 -39.69
C ALA A 39 4.78 2.52 -40.60
N ILE A 40 4.00 3.54 -40.22
CA ILE A 40 2.92 4.07 -41.07
C ILE A 40 3.49 4.73 -42.33
N ALA A 41 4.60 5.46 -42.23
CA ALA A 41 5.23 6.08 -43.38
C ALA A 41 5.65 5.03 -44.43
N VAL A 42 6.19 3.88 -44.00
CA VAL A 42 6.52 2.75 -44.90
C VAL A 42 5.27 2.22 -45.60
N VAL A 43 4.15 2.08 -44.88
CA VAL A 43 2.88 1.64 -45.47
C VAL A 43 2.35 2.67 -46.48
N VAL A 44 2.36 3.96 -46.14
CA VAL A 44 1.89 5.04 -47.03
C VAL A 44 2.76 5.13 -48.29
N VAL A 45 4.08 5.09 -48.15
CA VAL A 45 5.02 5.10 -49.29
C VAL A 45 4.76 3.91 -50.21
N HIS A 46 4.45 2.73 -49.65
CA HIS A 46 4.08 1.56 -50.43
C HIS A 46 2.81 1.80 -51.25
N PHE A 47 1.74 2.32 -50.65
CA PHE A 47 0.48 2.61 -51.35
C PHE A 47 0.58 3.76 -52.36
N CYS A 48 1.44 4.75 -52.12
CA CYS A 48 1.65 5.86 -53.05
C CYS A 48 2.47 5.46 -54.28
N ASN A 49 3.33 4.44 -54.16
CA ASN A 49 4.29 4.08 -55.21
C ASN A 49 4.01 2.74 -55.90
N MET A 50 3.07 1.92 -55.41
CA MET A 50 2.75 0.60 -55.97
C MET A 50 1.26 0.47 -56.26
N THR A 51 0.91 -0.06 -57.43
CA THR A 51 -0.48 -0.43 -57.73
C THR A 51 -0.79 -1.81 -57.14
N PRO A 52 -2.07 -2.14 -56.84
CA PRO A 52 -2.45 -3.42 -56.24
C PRO A 52 -2.01 -4.66 -57.03
N GLU A 53 -1.87 -4.52 -58.36
CA GLU A 53 -1.39 -5.57 -59.27
C GLU A 53 0.13 -5.82 -59.17
N GLN A 54 0.88 -4.84 -58.64
CA GLN A 54 2.33 -4.88 -58.47
C GLN A 54 2.74 -5.37 -57.06
N THR A 55 1.79 -5.55 -56.14
CA THR A 55 2.07 -5.96 -54.77
C THR A 55 2.33 -7.48 -54.69
N PRO A 56 3.52 -7.93 -54.25
CA PRO A 56 3.85 -9.35 -54.17
C PRO A 56 2.90 -10.13 -53.23
N PRO A 57 2.53 -11.39 -53.57
CA PRO A 57 1.74 -12.24 -52.69
C PRO A 57 2.40 -12.38 -51.31
N GLY A 58 1.67 -12.07 -50.23
CA GLY A 58 2.19 -12.08 -48.86
C GLY A 58 2.58 -10.72 -48.29
N SER A 59 2.81 -9.70 -49.13
CA SER A 59 3.12 -8.33 -48.69
C SER A 59 1.97 -7.71 -47.89
N TRP A 60 0.73 -8.10 -48.20
CA TRP A 60 -0.46 -7.65 -47.48
C TRP A 60 -0.44 -8.02 -45.99
N LEU A 61 0.07 -9.20 -45.64
CA LEU A 61 0.23 -9.61 -44.24
C LEU A 61 1.29 -8.75 -43.55
N GLY A 62 2.42 -8.47 -44.22
CA GLY A 62 3.46 -7.59 -43.70
C GLY A 62 2.99 -6.14 -43.50
N LEU A 63 2.26 -5.57 -44.45
CA LEU A 63 1.68 -4.24 -44.35
C LEU A 63 0.65 -4.16 -43.21
N SER A 64 -0.19 -5.19 -43.08
CA SER A 64 -1.17 -5.28 -42.00
C SER A 64 -0.49 -5.39 -40.62
N ALA A 65 0.60 -6.15 -40.54
CA ALA A 65 1.42 -6.24 -39.33
C ALA A 65 2.09 -4.89 -38.98
N LEU A 66 2.54 -4.12 -39.97
CA LEU A 66 3.08 -2.77 -39.75
C LEU A 66 2.02 -1.79 -39.24
N VAL A 67 0.79 -1.88 -39.75
CA VAL A 67 -0.34 -1.09 -39.23
C VAL A 67 -0.65 -1.48 -37.78
N GLY A 68 -0.71 -2.79 -37.47
CA GLY A 68 -0.91 -3.28 -36.11
C GLY A 68 0.19 -2.83 -35.15
N TYR A 69 1.45 -2.93 -35.56
CA TYR A 69 2.61 -2.44 -34.81
C TYR A 69 2.53 -0.93 -34.57
N ALA A 70 2.14 -0.15 -35.58
CA ALA A 70 2.01 1.29 -35.42
C ALA A 70 0.90 1.67 -34.42
N VAL A 71 -0.25 1.00 -34.47
CA VAL A 71 -1.33 1.21 -33.49
C VAL A 71 -0.86 0.87 -32.08
N TRP A 72 -0.18 -0.27 -31.91
CA TRP A 72 0.40 -0.69 -30.63
C TRP A 72 1.44 0.33 -30.13
N ALA A 73 2.39 0.74 -30.96
CA ALA A 73 3.43 1.70 -30.61
C ALA A 73 2.84 3.07 -30.23
N GLN A 74 1.81 3.55 -30.92
CA GLN A 74 1.11 4.80 -30.56
C GLN A 74 0.32 4.68 -29.26
N TRP A 75 -0.27 3.50 -28.99
CA TRP A 75 -0.94 3.23 -27.72
C TRP A 75 0.06 3.19 -26.55
N THR A 76 1.19 2.49 -26.71
CA THR A 76 2.28 2.44 -25.73
C THR A 76 2.89 3.82 -25.50
N ALA A 77 3.17 4.59 -26.56
CA ALA A 77 3.65 5.96 -26.46
C ALA A 77 2.70 6.86 -25.66
N ARG A 78 1.38 6.70 -25.85
CA ARG A 78 0.36 7.45 -25.07
C ARG A 78 0.31 7.03 -23.62
N LYS A 79 0.45 5.73 -23.33
CA LYS A 79 0.52 5.19 -21.97
C LYS A 79 1.73 5.79 -21.24
N GLU A 80 2.91 5.64 -21.81
CA GLU A 80 4.16 6.14 -21.23
C GLU A 80 4.22 7.67 -21.19
N TYR A 81 3.60 8.37 -22.14
CA TYR A 81 3.46 9.82 -22.09
C TYR A 81 2.61 10.27 -20.89
N ARG A 82 1.53 9.55 -20.57
CA ARG A 82 0.70 9.87 -19.39
C ARG A 82 1.50 9.65 -18.10
N GLU A 83 2.26 8.57 -18.03
CA GLU A 83 3.13 8.25 -16.90
C GLU A 83 4.27 9.28 -16.74
N ALA A 84 4.94 9.66 -17.84
CA ALA A 84 5.98 10.69 -17.85
C ALA A 84 5.44 12.10 -17.52
N LYS A 85 4.18 12.39 -17.88
CA LYS A 85 3.51 13.66 -17.55
C LYS A 85 3.03 13.71 -16.09
N GLN A 86 2.63 12.57 -15.53
CA GLN A 86 2.22 12.45 -14.13
C GLN A 86 3.42 12.33 -13.19
N TRP A 87 4.60 12.02 -13.72
CA TRP A 87 5.82 11.96 -12.96
C TRP A 87 6.13 13.30 -12.29
N ARG A 88 6.20 13.28 -10.97
CA ARG A 88 6.71 14.38 -10.15
C ARG A 88 8.07 13.97 -9.59
N PRO A 89 9.07 14.89 -9.54
CA PRO A 89 10.26 14.63 -8.74
C PRO A 89 9.82 14.33 -7.30
N ARG A 90 10.50 13.38 -6.65
CA ARG A 90 10.27 13.11 -5.23
C ARG A 90 10.40 14.45 -4.50
N PRO A 91 9.38 14.90 -3.74
CA PRO A 91 9.56 16.07 -2.90
C PRO A 91 10.77 15.82 -2.00
N PRO A 92 11.61 16.83 -1.72
CA PRO A 92 12.68 16.66 -0.73
C PRO A 92 12.07 16.13 0.57
N LEU A 93 12.82 15.29 1.29
CA LEU A 93 12.44 14.57 2.54
C LEU A 93 11.62 15.38 3.57
N ASN A 94 11.63 16.71 3.48
CA ASN A 94 10.96 17.61 4.42
C ASN A 94 9.60 18.15 3.91
N GLU A 95 9.24 17.91 2.64
CA GLU A 95 8.05 18.47 1.99
C GLU A 95 6.98 17.41 1.66
N ALA A 96 7.27 16.12 1.82
CA ALA A 96 6.28 15.05 1.82
C ALA A 96 5.41 15.03 3.10
N ARG A 97 5.40 16.13 3.86
CA ARG A 97 4.39 16.35 4.89
C ARG A 97 3.07 16.51 4.15
N VAL A 98 2.36 15.38 4.03
CA VAL A 98 0.97 15.21 3.65
C VAL A 98 0.31 16.57 3.48
N THR A 99 0.16 17.05 2.24
CA THR A 99 -0.88 18.04 1.98
C THR A 99 -2.16 17.32 2.33
N ARG A 100 -2.56 17.38 3.61
CA ARG A 100 -3.92 17.12 4.06
C ARG A 100 -4.72 18.02 3.15
N VAL A 101 -5.41 17.43 2.18
CA VAL A 101 -6.52 18.11 1.55
C VAL A 101 -7.32 18.63 2.72
N GLU A 102 -7.48 19.95 2.80
CA GLU A 102 -8.20 20.59 3.88
C GLU A 102 -9.66 20.17 3.71
N TRP A 103 -9.96 19.01 4.27
CA TRP A 103 -11.26 18.36 4.19
C TRP A 103 -12.13 19.06 5.21
N THR A 104 -13.18 19.72 4.75
CA THR A 104 -14.22 20.28 5.60
C THR A 104 -15.10 19.16 6.13
N PRO A 105 -15.14 18.92 7.45
CA PRO A 105 -15.93 17.84 8.01
C PRO A 105 -17.40 18.03 7.76
N THR A 106 -18.00 17.08 7.05
CA THR A 106 -19.46 16.96 7.05
C THR A 106 -19.79 15.88 8.07
N ARG A 107 -20.12 16.31 9.30
CA ARG A 107 -20.62 15.38 10.34
C ARG A 107 -21.98 14.86 9.92
N ARG A 108 -22.17 13.54 9.96
CA ARG A 108 -23.41 12.88 9.58
C ARG A 108 -23.95 12.11 10.77
N PRO A 109 -24.94 12.67 11.49
CA PRO A 109 -25.42 12.07 12.73
C PRO A 109 -25.97 10.66 12.51
N LEU A 110 -25.52 9.71 13.32
CA LEU A 110 -26.08 8.37 13.33
C LEU A 110 -27.49 8.40 13.93
N THR A 111 -28.38 7.54 13.41
CA THR A 111 -29.68 7.27 14.05
C THR A 111 -29.48 6.47 15.34
N ASP A 112 -30.40 6.59 16.31
CA ASP A 112 -30.29 5.88 17.59
C ASP A 112 -30.11 4.35 17.45
N PRO A 113 -30.81 3.64 16.53
CA PRO A 113 -30.56 2.22 16.31
C PRO A 113 -29.13 1.92 15.85
N LEU A 114 -28.59 2.71 14.91
CA LEU A 114 -27.22 2.54 14.42
C LEU A 114 -26.18 2.84 15.52
N ARG A 115 -26.43 3.85 16.37
CA ARG A 115 -25.58 4.13 17.54
C ARG A 115 -25.54 2.94 18.50
N GLN A 116 -26.69 2.37 18.83
CA GLN A 116 -26.77 1.22 19.74
C GLN A 116 -26.08 -0.01 19.14
N ASP A 117 -26.30 -0.28 17.86
CA ASP A 117 -25.65 -1.40 17.17
C ASP A 117 -24.13 -1.22 17.10
N LEU A 118 -23.64 0.00 16.85
CA LEU A 118 -22.22 0.31 16.84
C LEU A 118 -21.57 0.10 18.21
N LEU A 119 -22.17 0.65 19.27
CA LEU A 119 -21.69 0.48 20.63
C LEU A 119 -21.69 -1.00 21.06
N ARG A 120 -22.69 -1.77 20.63
CA ARG A 120 -22.73 -3.22 20.86
C ARG A 120 -21.54 -3.93 20.20
N HIS A 121 -21.18 -3.58 18.97
CA HIS A 121 -20.01 -4.16 18.30
C HIS A 121 -18.70 -3.80 19.00
N PHE A 122 -18.53 -2.55 19.43
CA PHE A 122 -17.36 -2.15 20.20
C PHE A 122 -17.27 -2.82 21.57
N ALA A 123 -18.40 -3.06 22.24
CA ALA A 123 -18.44 -3.87 23.45
C ALA A 123 -17.98 -5.31 23.19
N LEU A 124 -18.30 -5.90 22.03
CA LEU A 124 -17.79 -7.21 21.64
C LEU A 124 -16.27 -7.19 21.38
N LEU A 125 -15.74 -6.13 20.76
CA LEU A 125 -14.29 -5.96 20.58
C LEU A 125 -13.55 -5.87 21.92
N GLU A 126 -14.10 -5.14 22.89
CA GLU A 126 -13.57 -5.04 24.25
C GLU A 126 -13.59 -6.41 24.96
N LEU A 127 -14.73 -7.13 24.90
CA LEU A 127 -14.87 -8.48 25.48
C LEU A 127 -13.93 -9.50 24.84
N ALA A 128 -13.62 -9.32 23.55
CA ALA A 128 -12.67 -10.14 22.83
C ALA A 128 -11.20 -9.78 23.15
N GLY A 129 -10.98 -8.70 23.90
CA GLY A 129 -9.65 -8.18 24.23
C GLY A 129 -8.94 -7.55 23.05
N VAL A 130 -9.68 -7.15 22.00
CA VAL A 130 -9.17 -6.39 20.85
C VAL A 130 -8.91 -4.94 21.27
N THR A 131 -9.74 -4.39 22.16
CA THR A 131 -9.47 -3.14 22.89
C THR A 131 -9.38 -3.44 24.39
N GLU A 132 -8.66 -2.61 25.14
CA GLU A 132 -8.68 -2.69 26.61
C GLU A 132 -9.99 -2.12 27.17
N PRO A 133 -10.42 -2.56 28.37
CA PRO A 133 -11.60 -2.01 29.02
C PRO A 133 -11.53 -0.49 29.17
N GLY A 134 -12.51 0.21 28.59
CA GLY A 134 -12.57 1.68 28.63
C GLY A 134 -11.47 2.39 27.84
N GLU A 135 -10.77 1.69 26.94
CA GLU A 135 -9.75 2.29 26.08
C GLU A 135 -10.31 3.32 25.11
N VAL A 136 -11.53 3.09 24.62
CA VAL A 136 -12.24 3.98 23.71
C VAL A 136 -13.61 4.27 24.30
N THR A 137 -13.92 5.55 24.45
CA THR A 137 -15.21 5.98 25.00
C THR A 137 -16.33 5.87 23.96
N ALA A 138 -17.57 5.76 24.41
CA ALA A 138 -18.73 5.78 23.51
C ALA A 138 -18.79 7.04 22.65
N ASP A 139 -18.40 8.19 23.22
CA ASP A 139 -18.35 9.47 22.50
C ASP A 139 -17.28 9.45 21.40
N GLU A 140 -16.07 8.93 21.66
CA GLU A 140 -15.05 8.75 20.63
C GLU A 140 -15.51 7.82 19.50
N ILE A 141 -16.19 6.71 19.84
CA ILE A 141 -16.72 5.77 18.86
C ILE A 141 -17.75 6.45 17.95
N ILE A 142 -18.69 7.20 18.54
CA ILE A 142 -19.73 7.91 17.80
C ILE A 142 -19.12 9.03 16.96
N ASP A 143 -18.23 9.85 17.53
CA ASP A 143 -17.61 10.97 16.82
C ASP A 143 -16.78 10.46 15.62
N ALA A 144 -16.06 9.35 15.79
CA ALA A 144 -15.28 8.71 14.74
C ALA A 144 -16.17 8.14 13.61
N ALA A 145 -17.35 7.61 13.94
CA ALA A 145 -18.31 7.10 12.97
C ALA A 145 -18.98 8.23 12.17
N GLU A 146 -19.48 9.25 12.86
CA GLU A 146 -20.18 10.38 12.23
C GLU A 146 -19.26 11.24 11.34
N PHE A 147 -17.94 11.04 11.43
CA PHE A 147 -16.91 11.72 10.64
C PHE A 147 -16.63 11.06 9.28
N GLU A 148 -16.74 9.73 9.18
CA GLU A 148 -16.24 8.97 8.02
C GLU A 148 -17.28 8.80 6.91
N ARG A 149 -18.48 8.27 7.25
CA ARG A 149 -19.41 7.72 6.25
C ARG A 149 -20.88 7.86 6.65
N ASP A 150 -21.74 7.76 5.63
CA ASP A 150 -23.14 7.37 5.85
C ASP A 150 -23.21 5.85 6.03
N TYR A 151 -23.97 5.42 7.03
CA TYR A 151 -24.20 4.02 7.32
C TYR A 151 -25.67 3.69 7.14
N ASP A 152 -25.97 2.76 6.25
CA ASP A 152 -27.31 2.18 6.12
C ASP A 152 -27.52 1.04 7.14
N ALA A 153 -26.43 0.40 7.55
CA ALA A 153 -26.37 -0.63 8.59
C ALA A 153 -24.98 -0.64 9.24
N ILE A 154 -24.90 -1.14 10.48
CA ILE A 154 -23.62 -1.39 11.14
C ILE A 154 -23.22 -2.85 10.91
N ASP A 155 -22.39 -3.04 9.89
CA ASP A 155 -21.70 -4.29 9.60
C ASP A 155 -20.22 -4.22 10.00
N ILE A 156 -19.44 -5.26 9.71
CA ILE A 156 -18.00 -5.23 9.98
C ILE A 156 -17.28 -4.12 9.22
N CYS A 157 -17.66 -3.85 7.97
CA CYS A 157 -17.02 -2.81 7.18
C CYS A 157 -17.22 -1.45 7.85
N ALA A 158 -18.38 -1.22 8.46
CA ALA A 158 -18.64 -0.05 9.28
C ALA A 158 -17.73 -0.01 10.52
N VAL A 159 -17.63 -1.10 11.28
CA VAL A 159 -16.76 -1.18 12.45
C VAL A 159 -15.28 -0.97 12.07
N ALA A 160 -14.81 -1.58 10.99
CA ALA A 160 -13.47 -1.41 10.46
C ALA A 160 -13.20 0.05 10.05
N ALA A 161 -14.17 0.72 9.40
CA ALA A 161 -14.06 2.14 9.07
C ALA A 161 -13.91 3.01 10.33
N VAL A 162 -14.68 2.72 11.37
CA VAL A 162 -14.55 3.43 12.66
C VAL A 162 -13.18 3.18 13.31
N LEU A 163 -12.67 1.94 13.30
CA LEU A 163 -11.32 1.64 13.77
C LEU A 163 -10.23 2.39 12.97
N CYS A 164 -10.41 2.52 11.65
CA CYS A 164 -9.51 3.33 10.81
C CYS A 164 -9.56 4.81 11.17
N SER A 165 -10.76 5.35 11.42
CA SER A 165 -10.96 6.72 11.87
C SER A 165 -10.27 6.96 13.22
N LEU A 166 -10.51 6.07 14.21
CA LEU A 166 -9.86 6.12 15.52
C LEU A 166 -8.33 6.03 15.41
N HIS A 167 -7.81 5.18 14.52
CA HIS A 167 -6.37 5.09 14.28
C HIS A 167 -5.78 6.40 13.74
N ARG A 168 -6.52 7.12 12.89
CA ARG A 168 -6.06 8.39 12.27
C ARG A 168 -6.18 9.60 13.19
N GLU A 169 -7.21 9.64 14.03
CA GLU A 169 -7.59 10.84 14.78
C GLU A 169 -7.12 10.82 16.24
N ARG A 170 -6.80 9.65 16.83
CA ARG A 170 -6.35 9.57 18.23
C ARG A 170 -4.88 9.91 18.37
N ASP A 171 -4.56 10.71 19.40
CA ASP A 171 -3.17 10.98 19.81
C ASP A 171 -2.49 9.74 20.41
N VAL A 172 -3.26 8.90 21.12
CA VAL A 172 -2.79 7.66 21.73
C VAL A 172 -3.30 6.49 20.88
N PRO A 173 -2.40 5.71 20.25
CA PRO A 173 -2.78 4.56 19.44
C PRO A 173 -3.52 3.51 20.26
N LEU A 174 -4.40 2.76 19.59
CA LEU A 174 -5.05 1.59 20.18
C LEU A 174 -3.99 0.55 20.55
N LYS A 175 -4.00 0.08 21.79
CA LYS A 175 -2.96 -0.76 22.40
C LYS A 175 -2.76 -2.07 21.65
N ARG A 176 -3.84 -2.67 21.14
CA ARG A 176 -3.82 -4.00 20.49
C ARG A 176 -4.35 -4.01 19.06
N VAL A 177 -4.52 -2.83 18.46
CA VAL A 177 -4.96 -2.67 17.07
C VAL A 177 -4.07 -1.66 16.36
N THR A 178 -3.74 -1.94 15.11
CA THR A 178 -3.13 -0.97 14.21
C THR A 178 -3.65 -1.15 12.79
N VAL A 179 -3.48 -0.13 11.97
CA VAL A 179 -4.03 -0.06 10.62
C VAL A 179 -2.93 0.37 9.65
N PHE A 180 -2.80 -0.37 8.54
CA PHE A 180 -1.88 -0.08 7.47
C PHE A 180 -2.63 0.05 6.14
N GLN A 181 -2.27 1.02 5.32
CA GLN A 181 -2.81 1.14 3.97
C GLN A 181 -2.00 0.25 3.01
N SER A 182 -2.68 -0.61 2.23
CA SER A 182 -2.05 -1.62 1.39
C SER A 182 -1.69 -1.17 -0.02
N GLN A 183 -2.08 0.04 -0.45
CA GLN A 183 -1.76 0.64 -1.76
C GLN A 183 -1.31 2.09 -1.67
N VAL A 184 -0.39 2.36 -0.76
CA VAL A 184 0.31 3.64 -0.67
C VAL A 184 1.75 3.49 -1.13
N ASP A 185 2.37 4.62 -1.45
CA ASP A 185 3.82 4.67 -1.62
C ASP A 185 4.44 4.30 -0.26
N ILE A 186 5.21 3.20 -0.22
CA ILE A 186 5.87 2.72 0.99
C ILE A 186 7.32 3.17 0.98
N TYR A 187 7.73 3.83 2.05
CA TYR A 187 9.09 4.29 2.30
C TYR A 187 9.79 3.36 3.29
N ASP A 188 11.13 3.46 3.32
CA ASP A 188 11.97 2.71 4.25
C ASP A 188 11.53 2.87 5.71
N GLU A 189 11.13 4.09 6.09
CA GLU A 189 10.64 4.41 7.43
C GLU A 189 9.31 3.71 7.77
N ASP A 190 8.41 3.55 6.81
CA ASP A 190 7.15 2.83 7.00
C ASP A 190 7.41 1.35 7.34
N ILE A 191 8.42 0.74 6.70
CA ILE A 191 8.84 -0.64 7.02
C ILE A 191 9.29 -0.75 8.47
N LEU A 192 10.11 0.21 8.92
CA LEU A 192 10.60 0.23 10.30
C LEU A 192 9.45 0.49 11.29
N ASP A 193 8.49 1.33 10.91
CA ASP A 193 7.32 1.62 11.73
C ASP A 193 6.38 0.40 11.83
N ILE A 194 6.24 -0.42 10.80
CA ILE A 194 5.56 -1.72 10.89
C ILE A 194 6.21 -2.59 11.98
N VAL A 195 7.55 -2.72 12.02
CA VAL A 195 8.25 -3.51 13.05
C VAL A 195 8.00 -2.94 14.45
N LYS A 196 8.03 -1.62 14.61
CA LYS A 196 7.74 -0.95 15.89
C LYS A 196 6.30 -1.19 16.33
N GLU A 197 5.35 -1.17 15.41
CA GLU A 197 3.95 -1.46 15.70
C GLU A 197 3.76 -2.90 16.18
N PHE A 198 4.39 -3.89 15.55
CA PHE A 198 4.35 -5.28 16.05
C PHE A 198 4.95 -5.40 17.46
N ALA A 199 6.07 -4.71 17.72
CA ALA A 199 6.67 -4.65 19.05
C ALA A 199 5.76 -3.94 20.06
N ARG A 200 5.03 -2.90 19.65
CA ARG A 200 4.09 -2.16 20.50
C ARG A 200 2.89 -3.04 20.86
N LEU A 201 2.27 -3.67 19.87
CA LEU A 201 1.10 -4.55 20.03
C LEU A 201 1.38 -5.73 20.97
N SER A 202 2.59 -6.29 20.91
CA SER A 202 3.06 -7.40 21.75
C SER A 202 3.67 -6.93 23.09
N GLU A 203 3.64 -5.64 23.40
CA GLU A 203 4.24 -5.05 24.62
C GLU A 203 5.76 -5.32 24.73
N GLN A 204 6.45 -5.49 23.60
CA GLN A 204 7.88 -5.75 23.48
C GLN A 204 8.70 -4.54 22.99
N GLY A 205 8.08 -3.37 22.83
CA GLY A 205 8.73 -2.16 22.30
C GLY A 205 10.02 -1.76 23.04
N GLU A 206 10.07 -1.93 24.36
CA GLU A 206 11.28 -1.64 25.14
C GLU A 206 12.43 -2.60 24.87
N THR A 207 12.16 -3.80 24.34
CA THR A 207 13.17 -4.82 24.04
C THR A 207 13.66 -4.76 22.60
N LEU A 208 13.01 -3.97 21.74
CA LEU A 208 13.39 -3.76 20.35
C LEU A 208 14.59 -2.79 20.26
N ARG A 209 15.67 -3.21 19.61
CA ARG A 209 16.91 -2.42 19.43
C ARG A 209 17.52 -2.65 18.04
N GLY A 210 18.37 -1.74 17.60
CA GLY A 210 19.20 -1.92 16.39
C GLY A 210 18.41 -2.06 15.09
N LEU A 211 17.21 -1.48 15.03
CA LEU A 211 16.32 -1.59 13.88
C LEU A 211 16.93 -0.89 12.65
N ARG A 212 17.08 -1.63 11.56
CA ARG A 212 17.67 -1.17 10.30
C ARG A 212 17.00 -1.85 9.11
N LEU A 213 16.89 -1.12 8.01
CA LEU A 213 16.53 -1.64 6.70
C LEU A 213 17.73 -1.48 5.76
N THR A 214 18.00 -2.51 4.96
CA THR A 214 19.01 -2.47 3.89
C THR A 214 18.37 -2.99 2.61
N THR A 215 18.32 -2.16 1.56
CA THR A 215 17.88 -2.57 0.23
C THR A 215 19.03 -3.26 -0.52
N THR A 216 18.74 -4.41 -1.13
CA THR A 216 19.72 -5.24 -1.85
C THR A 216 19.58 -5.10 -3.37
N SER A 217 18.43 -4.64 -3.86
CA SER A 217 18.19 -4.25 -5.26
C SER A 217 17.12 -3.17 -5.37
N ASP A 218 16.86 -2.69 -6.60
CA ASP A 218 15.75 -1.77 -6.85
C ASP A 218 14.40 -2.41 -6.47
N PHE A 219 13.40 -1.55 -6.20
CA PHE A 219 12.03 -1.95 -5.91
C PHE A 219 11.48 -2.82 -7.05
N ALA A 220 10.83 -3.93 -6.70
CA ALA A 220 10.12 -4.73 -7.66
C ALA A 220 8.88 -3.96 -8.14
N GLU A 221 8.69 -3.90 -9.47
CA GLU A 221 7.38 -3.62 -10.05
C GLU A 221 6.74 -4.98 -10.31
N PRO A 222 5.89 -5.47 -9.41
CA PRO A 222 5.48 -6.85 -9.46
C PRO A 222 4.49 -7.06 -10.61
N SER A 223 4.68 -8.11 -11.39
CA SER A 223 3.60 -8.56 -12.26
C SER A 223 2.46 -9.14 -11.43
N SER A 224 1.22 -9.04 -11.91
CA SER A 224 0.07 -9.62 -11.20
C SER A 224 0.20 -11.15 -11.00
N GLU A 225 1.00 -11.82 -11.85
CA GLU A 225 1.28 -13.26 -11.78
C GLU A 225 2.32 -13.61 -10.70
N GLU A 226 3.33 -12.75 -10.50
CA GLU A 226 4.33 -12.90 -9.42
C GLU A 226 3.71 -12.64 -8.04
N LEU A 227 2.88 -11.60 -7.91
CA LEU A 227 2.09 -11.35 -6.70
C LEU A 227 1.16 -12.51 -6.35
N ALA A 228 0.52 -13.11 -7.36
CA ALA A 228 -0.39 -14.24 -7.17
C ALA A 228 0.34 -15.56 -6.82
N SER A 229 1.57 -15.73 -7.31
CA SER A 229 2.38 -16.94 -7.09
C SER A 229 3.32 -16.83 -5.87
N GLY A 230 3.58 -15.62 -5.36
CA GLY A 230 4.47 -15.39 -4.22
C GLY A 230 5.93 -15.73 -4.51
N THR A 231 6.35 -15.64 -5.77
CA THR A 231 7.67 -16.11 -6.24
C THR A 231 8.74 -15.02 -6.28
N GLU A 232 8.42 -13.82 -5.80
CA GLU A 232 9.35 -12.69 -5.84
C GLU A 232 10.56 -12.90 -4.94
N GLN A 233 11.73 -12.55 -5.48
CA GLN A 233 12.97 -12.61 -4.72
C GLN A 233 13.06 -11.42 -3.75
N PRO A 234 13.48 -11.64 -2.50
CA PRO A 234 13.72 -10.56 -1.56
C PRO A 234 14.69 -9.51 -2.10
N ASN A 235 14.27 -8.25 -2.07
CA ASN A 235 15.06 -7.08 -2.51
C ASN A 235 15.43 -6.15 -1.35
N ALA A 236 15.07 -6.51 -0.12
CA ALA A 236 15.49 -5.80 1.08
C ALA A 236 15.59 -6.75 2.28
N VAL A 237 16.31 -6.30 3.31
CA VAL A 237 16.49 -7.02 4.57
C VAL A 237 16.23 -6.07 5.74
N VAL A 238 15.34 -6.49 6.64
CA VAL A 238 15.06 -5.81 7.91
C VAL A 238 15.83 -6.52 9.01
N GLU A 239 16.69 -5.79 9.71
CA GLU A 239 17.48 -6.30 10.83
C GLU A 239 17.06 -5.61 12.13
N PHE A 240 16.92 -6.40 13.20
CA PHE A 240 16.68 -5.86 14.54
C PHE A 240 17.11 -6.86 15.61
N THR A 241 17.21 -6.39 16.85
CA THR A 241 17.40 -7.21 18.03
C THR A 241 16.14 -7.14 18.88
N LEU A 242 15.63 -8.31 19.31
CA LEU A 242 14.54 -8.43 20.27
C LEU A 242 15.08 -9.08 21.55
N GLY A 243 15.20 -8.28 22.61
CA GLY A 243 15.86 -8.71 23.84
C GLY A 243 17.34 -9.02 23.58
N THR A 244 17.70 -10.30 23.57
CA THR A 244 19.07 -10.77 23.29
C THR A 244 19.21 -11.45 21.93
N GLN A 245 18.12 -11.62 21.19
CA GLN A 245 18.10 -12.35 19.93
C GLN A 245 18.15 -11.38 18.74
N GLN A 246 19.07 -11.62 17.81
CA GLN A 246 19.16 -10.88 16.56
C GLN A 246 18.29 -11.55 15.49
N HIS A 247 17.56 -10.75 14.74
CA HIS A 247 16.69 -11.14 13.64
C HIS A 247 17.11 -10.42 12.35
N SER A 248 17.00 -11.13 11.24
CA SER A 248 17.30 -10.64 9.89
C SER A 248 16.25 -11.22 8.95
N LEU A 249 15.35 -10.36 8.46
CA LEU A 249 14.17 -10.76 7.70
C LEU A 249 14.34 -10.31 6.24
N PRO A 250 14.57 -11.24 5.30
CA PRO A 250 14.51 -10.90 3.89
C PRO A 250 13.05 -10.65 3.50
N ILE A 251 12.80 -9.50 2.88
CA ILE A 251 11.45 -9.08 2.46
C ILE A 251 11.45 -8.63 1.01
N VAL A 252 10.26 -8.59 0.41
CA VAL A 252 10.04 -7.97 -0.88
C VAL A 252 9.35 -6.63 -0.69
N MET A 253 10.02 -5.56 -1.09
CA MET A 253 9.51 -4.20 -1.12
C MET A 253 8.99 -3.87 -2.53
N PHE A 254 7.80 -3.31 -2.57
CA PHE A 254 7.16 -2.84 -3.78
C PHE A 254 7.16 -1.31 -3.85
N TYR A 255 7.01 -0.77 -5.05
CA TYR A 255 6.83 0.67 -5.22
C TYR A 255 5.54 1.20 -4.57
N LYS A 256 4.46 0.40 -4.55
CA LYS A 256 3.12 0.85 -4.16
C LYS A 256 2.27 -0.19 -3.42
N TYR A 257 2.89 -0.97 -2.55
CA TYR A 257 2.20 -1.99 -1.75
C TYR A 257 2.96 -2.26 -0.45
N LEU A 258 2.24 -2.76 0.56
CA LEU A 258 2.88 -3.28 1.78
C LEU A 258 3.87 -4.42 1.45
N PRO A 259 4.97 -4.53 2.20
CA PRO A 259 6.01 -5.51 1.93
C PRO A 259 5.48 -6.94 2.06
N LEU A 260 5.90 -7.81 1.14
CA LEU A 260 5.60 -9.24 1.21
C LEU A 260 6.54 -9.94 2.21
N GLY A 261 5.98 -10.83 3.02
CA GLY A 261 6.71 -11.66 3.98
C GLY A 261 7.02 -10.99 5.32
N LEU A 262 6.94 -9.65 5.41
CA LEU A 262 7.27 -8.95 6.65
C LEU A 262 6.28 -9.26 7.77
N PHE A 263 4.97 -9.22 7.49
CA PHE A 263 3.95 -9.36 8.53
C PHE A 263 3.92 -10.77 9.11
N GLU A 264 4.05 -11.78 8.25
CA GLU A 264 4.16 -13.20 8.60
C GLU A 264 5.32 -13.44 9.57
N GLU A 265 6.53 -13.04 9.17
CA GLU A 265 7.74 -13.24 9.97
C GLU A 265 7.69 -12.46 11.30
N LEU A 266 7.19 -11.23 11.29
CA LEU A 266 7.05 -10.44 12.52
C LEU A 266 6.05 -11.06 13.49
N ALA A 267 4.94 -11.57 13.00
CA ALA A 267 3.94 -12.20 13.86
C ALA A 267 4.52 -13.41 14.59
N ASP A 268 5.31 -14.24 13.92
CA ASP A 268 6.00 -15.38 14.54
C ASP A 268 7.03 -14.95 15.59
N ILE A 269 7.79 -13.89 15.30
CA ILE A 269 8.84 -13.39 16.19
C ILE A 269 8.27 -12.75 17.45
N PHE A 270 7.19 -11.98 17.32
CA PHE A 270 6.58 -11.22 18.42
C PHE A 270 5.48 -12.00 19.15
N ALA A 271 5.02 -13.15 18.62
CA ALA A 271 4.07 -14.00 19.33
C ALA A 271 4.81 -14.85 20.38
N ARG A 272 4.69 -14.48 21.67
CA ARG A 272 5.22 -15.31 22.75
C ARG A 272 4.40 -16.60 22.90
N PRO A 273 5.02 -17.79 22.90
CA PRO A 273 4.29 -19.05 23.06
C PRO A 273 3.47 -19.13 24.35
N ALA A 274 3.93 -18.47 25.42
CA ALA A 274 3.28 -18.47 26.73
C ALA A 274 2.05 -17.56 26.85
N GLU A 275 1.89 -16.55 25.98
CA GLU A 275 0.88 -15.49 26.17
C GLU A 275 -0.49 -15.81 25.59
N GLN A 276 -0.67 -16.96 24.94
CA GLN A 276 -1.92 -17.43 24.31
C GLN A 276 -2.55 -16.45 23.29
N ARG A 277 -1.91 -15.31 23.00
CA ARG A 277 -2.33 -14.32 22.01
C ARG A 277 -1.58 -14.50 20.70
N ARG A 278 -2.25 -14.17 19.61
CA ARG A 278 -1.73 -14.24 18.25
C ARG A 278 -2.05 -12.96 17.50
N PHE A 279 -1.28 -12.72 16.45
CA PHE A 279 -1.58 -11.66 15.50
C PHE A 279 -2.60 -12.16 14.50
N PHE A 280 -3.64 -11.37 14.27
CA PHE A 280 -4.61 -11.61 13.23
C PHE A 280 -4.61 -10.46 12.26
N ARG A 281 -4.69 -10.80 10.97
CA ARG A 281 -4.80 -9.83 9.88
C ARG A 281 -6.17 -9.89 9.27
N ALA A 282 -6.76 -8.72 9.02
CA ALA A 282 -7.93 -8.57 8.19
C ALA A 282 -7.73 -7.52 7.10
N TYR A 283 -8.34 -7.79 5.95
CA TYR A 283 -8.36 -6.90 4.81
C TYR A 283 -9.75 -6.30 4.69
N PHE A 284 -9.83 -4.97 4.73
CA PHE A 284 -11.07 -4.21 4.64
C PHE A 284 -10.94 -3.08 3.62
N LEU A 285 -12.09 -2.62 3.11
CA LEU A 285 -12.22 -1.35 2.38
C LEU A 285 -11.23 -1.20 1.21
N ASP A 286 -11.15 -2.24 0.37
CA ASP A 286 -10.29 -2.43 -0.82
C ASP A 286 -8.77 -2.25 -0.63
N MET A 287 -8.30 -1.51 0.38
CA MET A 287 -6.91 -1.04 0.51
C MET A 287 -6.42 -0.89 1.95
N THR A 288 -7.11 -1.49 2.92
CA THR A 288 -6.75 -1.34 4.34
C THR A 288 -6.51 -2.68 4.99
N THR A 289 -5.37 -2.80 5.65
CA THR A 289 -4.97 -3.96 6.46
C THR A 289 -5.08 -3.59 7.92
N ILE A 290 -5.92 -4.28 8.67
CA ILE A 290 -6.01 -4.14 10.14
C ILE A 290 -5.28 -5.32 10.77
N ILE A 291 -4.34 -5.02 11.66
CA ILE A 291 -3.63 -6.00 12.48
C ILE A 291 -4.09 -5.88 13.92
N LEU A 292 -4.43 -7.01 14.54
CA LEU A 292 -4.80 -7.08 15.94
C LEU A 292 -4.01 -8.15 16.69
N PHE A 293 -3.87 -7.97 18.01
CA PHE A 293 -3.19 -8.93 18.90
C PHE A 293 -4.14 -9.39 20.01
N ALA A 294 -4.68 -10.61 19.87
CA ALA A 294 -5.76 -11.13 20.72
C ALA A 294 -5.68 -12.64 20.94
N ALA A 295 -6.48 -13.17 21.87
CA ALA A 295 -6.56 -14.61 22.11
C ALA A 295 -7.42 -15.31 21.02
N PRO A 296 -6.98 -16.43 20.42
CA PRO A 296 -7.71 -17.08 19.33
C PRO A 296 -9.15 -17.47 19.68
N ALA A 297 -9.39 -17.98 20.89
CA ALA A 297 -10.74 -18.34 21.35
C ALA A 297 -11.69 -17.13 21.37
N LYS A 298 -11.17 -15.94 21.70
CA LYS A 298 -11.93 -14.70 21.72
C LYS A 298 -12.25 -14.16 20.33
N ILE A 299 -11.34 -14.35 19.36
CA ILE A 299 -11.61 -14.04 17.96
C ILE A 299 -12.68 -14.97 17.39
N ALA A 300 -12.68 -16.25 17.76
CA ALA A 300 -13.75 -17.18 17.37
C ALA A 300 -15.13 -16.76 17.95
N GLU A 301 -15.18 -16.37 19.23
CA GLU A 301 -16.39 -15.83 19.87
C GLU A 301 -16.88 -14.55 19.18
N LEU A 302 -15.97 -13.61 18.88
CA LEU A 302 -16.27 -12.38 18.17
C LEU A 302 -16.91 -12.66 16.81
N ASN A 303 -16.26 -13.52 16.00
CA ASN A 303 -16.75 -13.89 14.67
C ASN A 303 -18.14 -14.55 14.71
N ALA A 304 -18.40 -15.37 15.74
CA ALA A 304 -19.70 -16.01 15.92
C ALA A 304 -20.79 -15.02 16.35
N ALA A 305 -20.47 -14.09 17.26
CA ALA A 305 -21.41 -13.10 17.79
C ALA A 305 -21.88 -12.10 16.73
N THR A 306 -21.07 -11.86 15.71
CA THR A 306 -21.37 -10.95 14.61
C THR A 306 -21.92 -11.66 13.35
N GLY A 307 -22.46 -12.86 13.52
CA GLY A 307 -22.76 -13.81 12.45
C GLY A 307 -23.66 -13.32 11.30
N THR A 308 -23.51 -13.97 10.14
CA THR A 308 -24.43 -14.09 8.97
C THR A 308 -24.42 -13.08 7.83
N GLN A 309 -23.62 -12.02 7.82
CA GLN A 309 -23.09 -11.54 6.53
C GLN A 309 -21.84 -12.35 6.26
N GLU A 310 -21.62 -12.80 5.02
CA GLU A 310 -20.36 -13.44 4.63
C GLU A 310 -19.23 -12.42 4.78
N TRP A 311 -18.76 -12.24 6.01
CA TRP A 311 -17.39 -11.96 6.32
C TRP A 311 -16.57 -12.85 5.37
N PRO A 312 -15.79 -12.32 4.42
CA PRO A 312 -14.80 -13.14 3.76
C PRO A 312 -13.80 -13.51 4.84
N GLU A 313 -14.08 -14.57 5.63
CA GLU A 313 -13.51 -14.91 6.95
C GLU A 313 -12.41 -13.92 7.36
N PRO A 314 -12.72 -12.87 8.11
CA PRO A 314 -12.03 -11.58 8.01
C PRO A 314 -10.65 -11.67 8.66
N TRP A 315 -10.57 -12.42 9.75
CA TRP A 315 -9.38 -12.70 10.53
C TRP A 315 -8.84 -14.07 10.13
N ARG A 316 -8.54 -14.22 8.83
CA ARG A 316 -8.34 -15.52 8.17
C ARG A 316 -6.99 -16.17 8.46
N ARG A 317 -5.97 -15.34 8.73
CA ARG A 317 -4.60 -15.79 8.96
C ARG A 317 -4.20 -15.39 10.37
N GLU A 318 -4.18 -16.39 11.26
CA GLU A 318 -3.01 -16.50 12.11
C GLU A 318 -1.82 -16.56 11.16
N PHE A 319 -0.91 -15.62 11.31
CA PHE A 319 0.38 -15.74 10.70
C PHE A 319 1.06 -17.01 11.22
#